data_AF-A0A957NKC8-F1
#
_entry.id   AF-A0A957NKC8-F1
#
_cell.length_a   1.000
_cell.length_b   1.000
_cell.length_c   1.000
_cell.angle_alpha   90.00
_cell.angle_beta   90.00
_cell.angle_gamma   90.00
#
_symmetry.space_group_name_H-M   'P 1'
#
loop_
_entity.id
_entity.type
_entity.pdbx_description
1 polymer ?
#
loop_
_entity_poly.entity_id
_entity_poly.type
_entity_poly.pdbx_seq_one_letter_code
_entity_poly.pdbx_strand_id
1 'polypeptide(L)'
;WVPNWFGGGAFAIFLMRQFFLSLPKDLDEAALIDGASFFRIFWSILMPLCKPVLATLAIITMIASWSDFLGPLIYLNSPEKFTISVGIQFFNAVPDVGGEPMQHLLMAACVMSMIPIIVIFFVGQRFFVQGIVMSGIKG
;
A
#
# COMPACT_ATOMS: atom_id res chain seq x y z
N TRP A 1 -10.18 -1.74 10.06
CA TRP A 1 -10.84 -0.43 10.18
C TRP A 1 -11.83 -0.24 9.04
N VAL A 2 -13.11 -0.03 9.35
CA VAL A 2 -14.23 0.17 8.39
C VAL A 2 -13.92 1.22 7.30
N PRO A 3 -13.22 2.34 7.57
CA PRO A 3 -12.85 3.31 6.52
C PRO A 3 -12.01 2.75 5.37
N ASN A 4 -11.25 1.67 5.58
CA ASN A 4 -10.47 1.05 4.50
C ASN A 4 -11.37 0.45 3.42
N TRP A 5 -12.59 0.04 3.76
CA TRP A 5 -13.54 -0.53 2.82
C TRP A 5 -14.18 0.54 1.91
N PHE A 6 -14.14 1.80 2.31
CA PHE A 6 -14.69 2.94 1.57
C PHE A 6 -13.61 3.71 0.80
N GLY A 7 -12.67 2.99 0.16
CA GLY A 7 -11.63 3.61 -0.66
C GLY A 7 -10.28 3.79 0.02
N GLY A 8 -9.91 2.90 0.95
CA GLY A 8 -8.57 2.87 1.55
C GLY A 8 -8.31 3.90 2.65
N GLY A 9 -9.38 4.51 3.20
CA GLY A 9 -9.29 5.51 4.26
C GLY A 9 -9.05 6.94 3.76
N ALA A 10 -9.05 7.90 4.70
CA ALA A 10 -9.03 9.34 4.38
C ALA A 10 -7.80 9.76 3.56
N PHE A 11 -6.62 9.18 3.85
CA PHE A 11 -5.39 9.47 3.12
C PHE A 11 -5.46 9.04 1.65
N ALA A 12 -5.94 7.83 1.38
CA ALA A 12 -6.06 7.32 0.02
C ALA A 12 -7.06 8.14 -0.81
N ILE A 13 -8.20 8.50 -0.22
CA ILE A 13 -9.20 9.38 -0.85
C ILE A 13 -8.60 10.75 -1.15
N PHE A 14 -7.92 11.35 -0.17
CA PHE A 14 -7.27 12.65 -0.35
C PHE A 14 -6.25 12.61 -1.48
N LEU A 15 -5.38 11.61 -1.49
CA LEU A 15 -4.30 11.49 -2.47
C LEU A 15 -4.84 11.24 -3.88
N MET A 16 -5.84 10.35 -4.03
CA MET A 16 -6.55 10.16 -5.30
C MET A 16 -7.20 11.45 -5.79
N ARG A 17 -7.88 12.19 -4.90
CA ARG A 17 -8.49 13.48 -5.25
C ARG A 17 -7.44 14.48 -5.73
N GLN A 18 -6.30 14.58 -5.07
CA GLN A 18 -5.23 15.49 -5.51
C GLN A 18 -4.67 15.11 -6.87
N PHE A 19 -4.54 13.81 -7.15
CA PHE A 19 -4.12 13.35 -8.46
C PHE A 19 -5.15 13.69 -9.55
N PHE A 20 -6.44 13.46 -9.31
CA PHE A 20 -7.49 13.85 -10.26
C PHE A 20 -7.48 15.35 -10.56
N LEU A 21 -7.26 16.21 -9.55
CA LEU A 21 -7.15 17.65 -9.75
C LEU A 21 -5.93 18.08 -10.56
N SER A 22 -4.91 17.22 -10.66
CA SER A 22 -3.71 17.48 -11.46
C SER A 22 -3.88 17.14 -12.94
N LEU A 23 -4.91 16.35 -13.30
CA LEU A 23 -5.19 15.97 -14.68
C LEU A 23 -5.82 17.15 -15.45
N PRO A 24 -5.43 17.37 -16.72
CA PRO A 24 -6.03 18.40 -17.56
C PRO A 24 -7.48 18.06 -17.89
N LYS A 25 -8.38 19.04 -17.71
CA LYS A 25 -9.83 18.88 -17.95
C LYS A 25 -10.18 18.68 -19.43
N ASP A 26 -9.30 19.12 -20.33
CA ASP A 26 -9.47 19.02 -21.78
C ASP A 26 -9.69 17.57 -22.25
N LEU A 27 -9.16 16.58 -21.52
CA LEU A 27 -9.36 15.16 -21.83
C LEU A 27 -10.81 14.72 -21.65
N ASP A 28 -11.47 15.21 -20.61
CA ASP A 28 -12.86 14.89 -20.31
C ASP A 28 -13.79 15.62 -21.27
N GLU A 29 -13.49 16.89 -21.57
CA GLU A 29 -14.24 17.73 -22.50
C GLU A 29 -14.18 17.19 -23.94
N ALA A 30 -13.00 16.77 -24.41
CA ALA A 30 -12.84 16.15 -25.73
C ALA A 30 -13.63 14.83 -25.83
N ALA A 31 -13.56 13.97 -24.80
CA ALA A 31 -14.30 12.71 -24.80
C ALA A 31 -15.83 12.91 -24.76
N LEU A 32 -16.30 13.97 -24.09
CA LEU A 32 -17.72 14.38 -24.11
C LEU A 32 -18.15 14.86 -25.51
N ILE A 33 -17.31 15.64 -26.20
CA ILE A 33 -17.56 16.08 -27.58
C ILE A 33 -17.63 14.86 -28.53
N ASP A 34 -16.80 13.84 -28.30
CA ASP A 34 -16.81 12.57 -29.03
C ASP A 34 -18.00 11.65 -28.67
N GLY A 35 -18.92 12.10 -27.80
CA GLY A 35 -20.11 11.37 -27.40
C GLY A 35 -19.87 10.22 -26.42
N ALA A 36 -18.72 10.19 -25.73
CA ALA A 36 -18.46 9.19 -24.70
C ALA A 36 -19.31 9.45 -23.45
N SER A 37 -19.88 8.39 -22.87
CA SER A 37 -20.59 8.47 -21.59
C SER A 37 -19.60 8.68 -20.44
N PHE A 38 -20.03 9.35 -19.35
CA PHE A 38 -19.20 9.57 -18.16
C PHE A 38 -18.57 8.29 -17.61
N PHE A 39 -19.30 7.18 -17.64
CA PHE A 39 -18.77 5.88 -17.20
C PHE A 39 -17.62 5.39 -18.09
N ARG A 40 -17.72 5.59 -19.41
CA ARG A 40 -16.67 5.24 -20.36
C ARG A 40 -15.44 6.13 -20.16
N ILE A 41 -15.63 7.43 -19.96
CA ILE A 41 -14.56 8.40 -19.68
C ILE A 41 -13.80 7.97 -18.42
N PHE A 42 -14.54 7.69 -17.34
CA PHE A 42 -13.95 7.24 -16.09
C PHE A 42 -13.12 5.97 -16.26
N TRP A 43 -13.68 4.91 -16.84
CA TRP A 43 -13.02 3.61 -16.88
C TRP A 43 -11.94 3.49 -17.95
N SER A 44 -12.09 4.18 -19.09
CA SER A 44 -11.22 4.02 -20.26
C SER A 44 -10.13 5.10 -20.34
N ILE A 45 -10.34 6.27 -19.74
CA ILE A 45 -9.41 7.41 -19.81
C ILE A 45 -8.83 7.69 -18.42
N LEU A 46 -9.67 8.04 -17.46
CA LEU A 46 -9.21 8.47 -16.13
C LEU A 46 -8.52 7.34 -15.35
N MET A 47 -9.12 6.14 -15.29
CA MET A 47 -8.56 5.02 -14.53
C MET A 47 -7.16 4.57 -15.00
N PRO A 48 -6.89 4.43 -16.32
CA PRO A 48 -5.54 4.17 -16.81
C PRO A 48 -4.52 5.26 -16.46
N LEU A 49 -4.93 6.53 -16.47
CA LEU A 49 -4.07 7.65 -16.06
C LEU A 49 -3.76 7.62 -14.56
N CYS A 50 -4.67 7.05 -13.74
CA CYS A 50 -4.47 6.87 -12.31
C CYS A 50 -3.64 5.64 -11.92
N LYS A 51 -3.22 4.77 -12.86
CA LYS A 51 -2.36 3.61 -12.55
C LYS A 51 -1.14 3.92 -11.67
N PRO A 52 -0.33 4.98 -11.92
CA PRO A 52 0.84 5.26 -11.09
C PRO A 52 0.46 5.65 -9.65
N VAL A 53 -0.61 6.45 -9.47
CA VAL A 53 -1.05 6.84 -8.12
C VAL A 53 -1.67 5.66 -7.36
N LEU A 54 -2.41 4.80 -8.05
CA LEU A 54 -2.97 3.57 -7.48
C LEU A 54 -1.87 2.59 -7.07
N ALA A 55 -0.80 2.47 -7.87
CA ALA A 55 0.35 1.66 -7.51
C ALA A 55 1.04 2.18 -6.24
N THR A 56 1.24 3.50 -6.13
CA THR A 56 1.79 4.13 -4.93
C THR A 56 0.94 3.86 -3.70
N LEU A 57 -0.39 4.03 -3.81
CA LEU A 57 -1.31 3.73 -2.71
C LEU A 57 -1.27 2.26 -2.31
N ALA A 58 -1.29 1.34 -3.28
CA ALA A 58 -1.20 -0.09 -3.00
C ALA A 58 0.09 -0.44 -2.23
N ILE A 59 1.22 0.15 -2.61
CA ILE A 59 2.51 -0.06 -1.93
C ILE A 59 2.45 0.49 -0.49
N ILE A 60 2.01 1.74 -0.31
CA ILE A 60 1.92 2.35 1.03
C ILE A 60 0.99 1.54 1.93
N THR A 61 -0.20 1.18 1.44
CA THR A 61 -1.18 0.41 2.21
C THR A 61 -0.68 -0.99 2.54
N MET A 62 0.04 -1.64 1.62
CA MET A 62 0.60 -2.96 1.85
C MET A 62 1.72 -2.93 2.90
N ILE A 63 2.63 -1.93 2.83
CA ILE A 63 3.67 -1.73 3.85
C ILE A 63 3.01 -1.49 5.21
N ALA A 64 2.03 -0.58 5.28
CA ALA A 64 1.34 -0.26 6.52
C ALA A 64 0.63 -1.48 7.12
N SER A 65 -0.05 -2.28 6.30
CA SER A 65 -0.75 -3.50 6.75
C SER A 65 0.23 -4.61 7.15
N TRP A 66 1.37 -4.71 6.47
CA TRP A 66 2.42 -5.70 6.77
C TRP A 66 3.09 -5.41 8.11
N SER A 67 3.39 -4.14 8.39
CA SER A 67 3.97 -3.69 9.66
C SER A 67 2.94 -3.52 10.78
N ASP A 68 1.64 -3.70 10.53
CA ASP A 68 0.61 -3.51 11.55
C ASP A 68 0.75 -4.59 12.63
N PHE A 69 0.94 -4.11 13.85
CA PHE A 69 1.14 -4.94 15.03
C PHE A 69 -0.06 -4.84 15.98
N LEU A 70 -0.48 -3.62 16.30
CA LEU A 70 -1.51 -3.37 17.32
C LEU A 70 -2.87 -3.91 16.89
N GLY A 71 -3.26 -3.74 15.62
CA GLY A 71 -4.54 -4.24 15.13
C GLY A 71 -4.64 -5.77 15.32
N PRO A 72 -3.75 -6.55 14.69
CA PRO A 72 -3.71 -7.99 14.85
C PRO A 72 -3.58 -8.45 16.31
N LEU A 73 -2.75 -7.80 17.11
CA LEU A 73 -2.57 -8.16 18.53
C LEU A 73 -3.88 -8.06 19.33
N ILE A 74 -4.70 -7.04 19.08
CA ILE A 74 -5.94 -6.81 19.81
C ILE A 74 -7.04 -7.78 19.36
N TYR A 75 -7.12 -8.09 18.06
CA TYR A 75 -8.24 -8.85 17.49
C TYR A 75 -7.99 -10.35 17.35
N LEU A 76 -6.73 -10.77 17.21
CA LEU A 76 -6.39 -12.18 17.02
C LEU A 76 -6.17 -12.85 18.37
N ASN A 77 -6.91 -13.93 18.61
CA ASN A 77 -6.81 -14.72 19.85
C ASN A 77 -6.24 -16.13 19.61
N SER A 78 -6.10 -16.55 18.34
CA SER A 78 -5.64 -17.90 17.97
C SER A 78 -4.23 -17.81 17.37
N PRO A 79 -3.25 -18.58 17.88
CA PRO A 79 -1.87 -18.56 17.40
C PRO A 79 -1.73 -18.84 15.90
N GLU A 80 -2.59 -19.69 15.32
CA GLU A 80 -2.53 -20.03 13.90
C GLU A 80 -2.88 -18.85 12.98
N LYS A 81 -3.44 -17.77 13.53
CA LYS A 81 -3.84 -16.57 12.78
C LYS A 81 -2.86 -15.42 12.92
N PHE A 82 -1.86 -15.55 13.78
CA PHE A 82 -0.95 -14.43 14.06
C PHE A 82 -0.19 -13.99 12.82
N THR A 83 -0.13 -12.68 12.65
CA THR A 83 0.72 -12.05 11.64
C THR A 83 2.18 -12.18 12.06
N ILE A 84 3.10 -12.07 11.10
CA ILE A 84 4.54 -12.10 11.37
C ILE A 84 4.92 -11.04 12.41
N SER A 85 4.33 -9.85 12.34
CA SER A 85 4.54 -8.76 13.30
C SER A 85 4.16 -9.14 14.73
N VAL A 86 3.06 -9.88 14.93
CA VAL A 86 2.67 -10.41 16.26
C VAL A 86 3.55 -11.60 16.66
N GLY A 87 3.86 -12.49 15.72
CA GLY A 87 4.71 -13.67 15.92
C GLY A 87 6.12 -13.31 16.43
N ILE A 88 6.71 -12.23 15.92
CA ILE A 88 8.04 -11.75 16.36
C ILE A 88 8.05 -11.41 17.86
N GLN A 89 6.93 -10.92 18.42
CA GLN A 89 6.85 -10.61 19.85
C GLN A 89 6.99 -11.85 20.74
N PHE A 90 6.56 -13.03 20.27
CA PHE A 90 6.68 -14.27 21.05
C PHE A 90 8.14 -14.65 21.31
N PHE A 91 9.07 -14.33 20.41
CA PHE A 91 10.50 -14.55 20.64
C PHE A 91 11.09 -13.67 21.76
N ASN A 92 10.43 -12.55 22.10
CA ASN A 92 10.77 -11.73 23.27
C ASN A 92 10.03 -12.15 24.54
N ALA A 93 8.85 -12.77 24.43
CA ALA A 93 7.95 -13.03 25.54
C ALA A 93 8.11 -14.43 26.16
N VAL A 94 8.67 -15.39 25.41
CA VAL A 94 8.92 -16.75 25.92
C VAL A 94 10.21 -16.75 26.75
N PRO A 95 10.17 -17.09 28.05
CA PRO A 95 11.37 -17.27 28.86
C PRO A 95 12.20 -18.43 28.32
N ASP A 96 13.53 -18.29 28.33
CA ASP A 96 14.52 -19.27 27.88
C ASP A 96 14.04 -20.74 27.97
N VAL A 97 13.69 -21.32 26.82
CA VAL A 97 13.49 -22.77 26.72
C VAL A 97 14.89 -23.40 26.64
N GLY A 98 15.54 -23.59 27.79
CA GLY A 98 16.80 -24.34 27.89
C GLY A 98 18.09 -23.52 28.05
N GLY A 99 18.01 -22.22 28.36
CA GLY A 99 19.17 -21.40 28.75
C GLY A 99 19.96 -20.74 27.61
N GLU A 100 19.49 -20.84 26.37
CA GLU A 100 20.09 -20.17 25.22
C GLU A 100 19.22 -18.99 24.75
N PRO A 101 19.78 -17.76 24.66
CA PRO A 101 19.01 -16.59 24.25
C PRO A 101 18.48 -16.76 22.82
N MET A 102 17.14 -16.75 22.66
CA MET A 102 16.45 -16.83 21.36
C MET A 102 16.63 -15.58 20.48
N GLN A 103 17.58 -14.70 20.82
CA GLN A 103 17.91 -13.48 20.07
C GLN A 103 18.29 -13.77 18.62
N HIS A 104 18.96 -14.89 18.35
CA HIS A 104 19.32 -15.31 17.00
C HIS A 104 18.07 -15.62 16.14
N LEU A 105 17.04 -16.23 16.71
CA LEU A 105 15.76 -16.48 16.04
C LEU A 105 14.98 -15.18 15.82
N LEU A 106 14.99 -14.28 16.79
CA LEU A 106 14.37 -12.96 16.65
C LEU A 106 15.00 -12.17 15.51
N MET A 107 16.34 -12.08 15.47
CA MET A 107 17.07 -11.40 14.40
C MET A 107 16.77 -12.04 13.03
N ALA A 108 16.73 -13.39 12.95
CA ALA A 108 16.34 -14.09 11.73
C ALA A 108 14.91 -13.74 11.29
N ALA A 109 13.95 -13.73 12.22
CA ALA A 109 12.56 -13.36 11.93
C ALA A 109 12.42 -11.92 11.45
N CYS A 110 13.18 -10.98 12.02
CA CYS A 110 13.24 -9.58 11.57
C CYS A 110 13.80 -9.46 10.14
N VAL A 111 14.84 -10.20 9.79
CA VAL A 111 15.39 -10.19 8.42
C VAL A 111 14.36 -10.77 7.44
N MET A 112 13.72 -11.88 7.80
CA MET A 112 12.70 -12.52 6.96
C MET A 112 11.48 -11.62 6.75
N SER A 113 11.07 -10.83 7.75
CA SER A 113 9.93 -9.91 7.64
C SER A 113 10.18 -8.75 6.68
N MET A 114 11.45 -8.40 6.41
CA MET A 114 11.82 -7.37 5.44
C MET A 114 11.75 -7.85 3.98
N ILE A 115 11.87 -9.15 3.73
CA ILE A 115 11.92 -9.70 2.36
C ILE A 115 10.75 -9.22 1.49
N PRO A 116 9.48 -9.27 1.94
CA PRO A 116 8.35 -8.86 1.10
C PRO A 116 8.36 -7.36 0.79
N ILE A 117 8.80 -6.53 1.73
CA ILE A 117 8.93 -5.08 1.52
C ILE A 117 9.98 -4.79 0.44
N ILE A 118 11.10 -5.50 0.48
CA ILE A 118 12.16 -5.40 -0.53
C ILE A 118 11.64 -5.82 -1.91
N VAL A 119 10.91 -6.93 -1.99
CA VAL A 119 10.29 -7.39 -3.24
C VAL A 119 9.32 -6.35 -3.79
N ILE A 120 8.46 -5.78 -2.95
CA ILE A 120 7.51 -4.72 -3.34
C ILE A 120 8.26 -3.49 -3.85
N PHE A 121 9.35 -3.09 -3.19
CA PHE A 121 10.16 -1.96 -3.62
C PHE A 121 10.73 -2.19 -5.03
N PHE A 122 11.32 -3.35 -5.31
CA PHE A 122 11.86 -3.67 -6.64
C PHE A 122 10.79 -3.72 -7.73
N VAL A 123 9.58 -4.18 -7.42
CA VAL A 123 8.45 -4.16 -8.37
C VAL A 123 7.90 -2.73 -8.54
N GLY A 124 7.88 -1.95 -7.47
CA GLY A 124 7.27 -0.63 -7.39
C GLY A 124 8.13 0.51 -7.93
N GLN A 125 9.46 0.36 -7.96
CA GLN A 125 10.41 1.42 -8.35
C GLN A 125 10.05 2.09 -9.69
N ARG A 126 9.58 1.32 -10.68
CA ARG A 126 9.20 1.85 -12.00
C ARG A 126 8.00 2.81 -11.96
N PHE A 127 7.05 2.57 -11.05
CA PHE A 127 5.84 3.40 -10.91
C PHE A 127 6.13 4.69 -10.16
N PHE A 128 7.01 4.65 -9.16
CA PHE A 128 7.50 5.85 -8.47
C PHE A 128 8.24 6.79 -9.43
N VAL A 129 9.11 6.25 -10.30
CA VAL A 129 9.83 7.05 -11.30
C VAL A 129 8.86 7.69 -12.30
N GLN A 130 7.87 6.95 -12.81
CA GLN A 130 6.87 7.49 -13.74
C GLN A 130 5.99 8.60 -13.14
N GLY A 131 5.65 8.49 -11.85
CA GLY A 131 4.88 9.52 -11.14
C GLY A 131 5.62 10.87 -11.03
N ILE A 132 6.95 10.82 -10.86
CA ILE A 132 7.81 12.02 -10.80
C ILE A 132 7.93 12.69 -12.17
N VAL A 133 8.01 11.90 -13.25
CA VAL A 133 8.15 12.42 -14.62
C VAL A 133 6.89 13.19 -15.06
N MET A 134 5.69 12.72 -14.69
CA MET A 134 4.43 13.44 -14.94
C MET A 134 4.37 14.81 -14.23
N SER A 135 5.00 14.99 -13.06
CA SER A 135 5.05 16.30 -12.41
C SER A 135 6.12 17.23 -13.00
N GLY A 136 7.08 16.70 -13.77
CA GLY A 136 8.14 17.46 -14.43
C GLY A 136 7.78 18.05 -15.80
N ILE A 137 6.67 17.64 -16.43
CA ILE A 137 6.21 18.16 -17.74
C ILE A 137 5.48 19.51 -17.60
N LYS A 138 5.34 20.04 -16.38
CA LYS A 138 5.00 21.45 -16.17
C LYS A 138 6.28 22.31 -16.30
N GLY A 139 6.74 22.48 -17.53
CA GLY A 139 7.88 23.30 -17.92
C GLY A 139 7.93 23.50 -19.42
#